data_AF-A0A7X7J930-F1
#
_entry.id   AF-A0A7X7J930-F1
#
_cell.length_a   1.000
_cell.length_b   1.000
_cell.length_c   1.000
_cell.angle_alpha   90.00
_cell.angle_beta   90.00
_cell.angle_gamma   90.00
#
_symmetry.space_group_name_H-M   'P 1'
#
loop_
_entity.id
_entity.type
_entity.pdbx_description
1 polymer ?
#
loop_
_entity_poly.entity_id
_entity_poly.type
_entity_poly.pdbx_seq_one_letter_code
_entity_poly.pdbx_strand_id
1 'polypeptide(L)'
;MENTAEQSAPARPGTELLAHQALFLSRGMLWLFWGLFLGLTLFFGQASIHVFASGIRIPAHVVGSGLVLWGLRHLRRAGPLGGAGAFLLRGCALSAFFLAYLSPFVNWWMDAPDVPWFAGNFIGFLGMAMMLLLFVNLLCAELGGMLGAFGFRLEAHLSALSVVILLLTPFAVVLGFSLAAAVNFGSTFSQEFYEMVIRVPYQCYFLFIGPCALALMVAWKARELCELAFKAGSAAAKTRDPATGG
;
A
#
# COMPACT_ATOMS: atom_id res chain seq x y z
N MET A 1 -38.84 -26.32 10.16
CA MET A 1 -37.41 -26.50 10.41
C MET A 1 -36.70 -25.58 9.43
N GLU A 2 -36.63 -24.29 9.78
CA GLU A 2 -35.39 -23.63 10.26
C GLU A 2 -34.29 -23.72 9.19
N ASN A 3 -33.74 -22.63 8.64
CA ASN A 3 -33.46 -21.36 9.31
C ASN A 3 -33.30 -20.23 8.26
N THR A 4 -33.90 -19.07 8.60
CA THR A 4 -33.41 -17.71 8.34
C THR A 4 -32.67 -17.49 7.01
N ALA A 5 -33.35 -17.03 5.95
CA ALA A 5 -33.49 -15.58 5.75
C ALA A 5 -32.38 -14.80 6.46
N GLU A 6 -31.19 -14.76 5.86
CA GLU A 6 -30.21 -13.70 6.09
C GLU A 6 -30.91 -12.38 5.74
N GLN A 7 -31.66 -11.87 6.72
CA GLN A 7 -32.00 -10.47 6.82
C GLN A 7 -30.66 -9.74 6.78
N SER A 8 -30.31 -9.27 5.59
CA SER A 8 -29.33 -8.20 5.40
C SER A 8 -29.66 -7.13 6.43
N ALA A 9 -28.86 -7.05 7.49
CA ALA A 9 -29.06 -6.12 8.57
C ALA A 9 -29.27 -4.72 7.96
N PRO A 10 -30.31 -3.98 8.35
CA PRO A 10 -30.50 -2.63 7.83
C PRO A 10 -29.23 -1.84 8.17
N ALA A 11 -28.58 -1.31 7.14
CA ALA A 11 -27.43 -0.43 7.29
C ALA A 11 -27.79 0.64 8.32
N ARG A 12 -27.01 0.71 9.42
CA ARG A 12 -27.24 1.70 10.48
C ARG A 12 -27.28 3.09 9.84
N PRO A 13 -28.31 3.92 10.08
CA PRO A 13 -28.37 5.27 9.57
C PRO A 13 -27.37 6.12 10.36
N GLY A 14 -26.22 6.40 9.75
CA GLY A 14 -25.16 7.20 10.35
C GLY A 14 -24.12 7.52 9.29
N THR A 15 -24.33 8.62 8.58
CA THR A 15 -23.66 9.07 7.34
C THR A 15 -24.02 8.24 6.10
N GLU A 16 -25.13 8.60 5.43
CA GLU A 16 -25.30 8.26 4.01
C GLU A 16 -24.09 8.83 3.27
N LEU A 17 -23.09 7.99 2.99
CA LEU A 17 -21.92 8.41 2.24
C LEU A 17 -22.41 8.93 0.89
N LEU A 18 -22.21 10.22 0.63
CA LEU A 18 -22.77 10.85 -0.56
C LEU A 18 -22.23 10.13 -1.80
N ALA A 19 -23.08 9.88 -2.80
CA ALA A 19 -22.70 9.14 -3.99
C ALA A 19 -21.43 9.69 -4.66
N HIS A 20 -21.27 11.02 -4.70
CA HIS A 20 -20.06 11.64 -5.24
C HIS A 20 -18.79 11.25 -4.45
N GLN A 21 -18.87 11.15 -3.13
CA GLN A 21 -17.73 10.75 -2.28
C GLN A 21 -17.36 9.30 -2.58
N ALA A 22 -18.35 8.41 -2.62
CA ALA A 22 -18.16 6.99 -2.93
C ALA A 22 -17.45 6.78 -4.29
N LEU A 23 -17.80 7.59 -5.30
CA LEU A 23 -17.17 7.53 -6.63
C LEU A 23 -15.69 7.92 -6.58
N PHE A 24 -15.33 9.01 -5.90
CA PHE A 24 -13.93 9.45 -5.76
C PHE A 24 -13.11 8.44 -4.96
N LEU A 25 -13.71 7.84 -3.92
CA LEU A 25 -13.07 6.77 -3.15
C LEU A 25 -12.81 5.53 -4.01
N SER A 26 -13.81 5.05 -4.75
CA SER A 26 -13.66 3.89 -5.64
C SER A 26 -12.56 4.12 -6.68
N ARG A 27 -12.54 5.30 -7.32
CA ARG A 27 -11.50 5.66 -8.29
C ARG A 27 -10.12 5.76 -7.65
N GLY A 28 -10.01 6.38 -6.48
CA GLY A 28 -8.73 6.49 -5.77
C GLY A 28 -8.18 5.12 -5.36
N MET A 29 -9.04 4.23 -4.87
CA MET A 29 -8.66 2.85 -4.51
C MET A 29 -8.27 2.02 -5.74
N LEU A 30 -8.92 2.22 -6.90
CA LEU A 30 -8.51 1.57 -8.15
C LEU A 30 -7.08 1.95 -8.56
N TRP A 31 -6.75 3.24 -8.51
CA TRP A 31 -5.40 3.72 -8.82
C TRP A 31 -4.36 3.24 -7.79
N LEU A 32 -4.74 3.17 -6.51
CA LEU A 32 -3.89 2.60 -5.46
C LEU A 32 -3.59 1.12 -5.72
N PHE A 33 -4.61 0.33 -6.03
CA PHE A 33 -4.46 -1.09 -6.35
C PHE A 33 -3.48 -1.27 -7.53
N TRP A 34 -3.72 -0.60 -8.65
CA TRP A 34 -2.86 -0.73 -9.82
C TRP A 34 -1.45 -0.16 -9.60
N GLY A 35 -1.33 0.92 -8.83
CA GLY A 35 -0.03 1.47 -8.47
C GLY A 35 0.79 0.52 -7.60
N LEU A 36 0.16 -0.11 -6.60
CA LEU A 36 0.80 -1.14 -5.80
C LEU A 36 1.13 -2.38 -6.62
N PHE A 37 0.19 -2.89 -7.42
CA PHE A 37 0.37 -4.08 -8.23
C PHE A 37 1.53 -3.91 -9.20
N LEU A 38 1.50 -2.85 -10.02
CA LEU A 38 2.57 -2.57 -10.97
C LEU A 38 3.89 -2.27 -10.25
N GLY A 39 3.87 -1.48 -9.18
CA GLY A 39 5.08 -1.17 -8.40
C GLY A 39 5.76 -2.42 -7.87
N LEU A 40 5.00 -3.33 -7.25
CA LEU A 40 5.50 -4.60 -6.70
C LEU A 40 5.97 -5.54 -7.82
N THR A 41 5.17 -5.74 -8.87
CA THR A 41 5.55 -6.61 -10.00
C THR A 41 6.82 -6.13 -10.69
N LEU A 42 6.95 -4.82 -10.93
CA LEU A 42 8.14 -4.25 -11.57
C LEU A 42 9.35 -4.26 -10.64
N PHE A 43 9.16 -4.11 -9.34
CA PHE A 43 10.24 -4.23 -8.35
C PHE A 43 10.76 -5.67 -8.25
N PHE A 44 9.88 -6.65 -8.03
CA PHE A 44 10.28 -8.06 -7.97
C PHE A 44 10.79 -8.59 -9.32
N GLY A 45 10.26 -8.08 -10.43
CA GLY A 45 10.75 -8.39 -11.77
C GLY A 45 12.07 -7.70 -12.13
N GLN A 46 12.64 -6.86 -11.24
CA GLN A 46 13.87 -6.09 -11.47
C GLN A 46 13.84 -5.31 -12.80
N ALA A 47 12.66 -4.85 -13.19
CA ALA A 47 12.48 -4.15 -14.45
C ALA A 47 13.11 -2.75 -14.36
N SER A 48 13.83 -2.34 -15.40
CA SER A 48 14.44 -1.02 -15.49
C SER A 48 14.03 -0.30 -16.77
N ILE A 49 13.92 1.02 -16.65
CA ILE A 49 13.66 1.93 -17.75
C ILE A 49 15.00 2.59 -18.10
N HIS A 50 15.43 2.41 -19.34
CA HIS A 50 16.59 3.10 -19.88
C HIS A 50 16.14 4.47 -20.35
N VAL A 51 16.51 5.51 -19.59
CA VAL A 51 16.18 6.90 -19.92
C VAL A 51 17.39 7.55 -20.57
N PHE A 52 17.19 8.04 -21.79
CA PHE A 52 18.21 8.65 -22.66
C PHE A 52 19.26 7.68 -23.22
N ALA A 53 19.87 8.07 -24.35
CA ALA A 53 21.01 7.35 -24.94
C ALA A 53 22.26 7.33 -24.03
N SER A 54 22.26 8.12 -22.96
CA SER A 54 23.37 8.29 -22.00
C SER A 54 23.41 7.24 -20.88
N GLY A 55 22.57 6.20 -20.92
CA GLY A 55 22.73 5.02 -20.07
C GLY A 55 22.19 5.12 -18.63
N ILE A 56 21.39 6.15 -18.31
CA ILE A 56 20.77 6.27 -16.97
C ILE A 56 19.66 5.22 -16.83
N ARG A 57 19.79 4.34 -15.83
CA ARG A 57 18.82 3.28 -15.53
C ARG A 57 17.97 3.67 -14.33
N ILE A 58 16.70 3.97 -14.57
CA ILE A 58 15.72 4.21 -13.49
C ILE A 58 14.89 2.93 -13.32
N PRO A 59 14.74 2.39 -12.10
CA PRO A 59 13.87 1.23 -11.92
C PRO A 59 12.42 1.51 -12.33
N ALA A 60 11.79 0.54 -12.99
CA ALA A 60 10.44 0.72 -13.53
C ALA A 60 9.37 0.86 -12.44
N HIS A 61 9.64 0.41 -11.20
CA HIS A 61 8.69 0.51 -10.09
C HIS A 61 8.31 1.96 -9.70
N VAL A 62 9.06 2.97 -10.14
CA VAL A 62 8.69 4.41 -9.98
C VAL A 62 7.32 4.70 -10.57
N VAL A 63 6.94 4.01 -11.65
CA VAL A 63 5.61 4.14 -12.27
C VAL A 63 4.51 3.79 -11.26
N GLY A 64 4.73 2.74 -10.44
CA GLY A 64 3.82 2.35 -9.37
C GLY A 64 3.66 3.44 -8.32
N SER A 65 4.76 4.05 -7.87
CA SER A 65 4.72 5.17 -6.92
C SER A 65 3.97 6.38 -7.46
N GLY A 66 4.14 6.69 -8.75
CA GLY A 66 3.40 7.76 -9.44
C GLY A 66 1.88 7.50 -9.46
N LEU A 67 1.47 6.27 -9.78
CA LEU A 67 0.07 5.85 -9.77
C LEU A 67 -0.54 5.88 -8.37
N VAL A 68 0.21 5.48 -7.35
CA VAL A 68 -0.20 5.60 -5.94
C VAL A 68 -0.45 7.07 -5.58
N LEU A 69 0.48 7.98 -5.89
CA LEU A 69 0.30 9.42 -5.64
C LEU A 69 -0.93 9.98 -6.36
N TRP A 70 -1.17 9.54 -7.59
CA TRP A 70 -2.36 9.91 -8.35
C TRP A 70 -3.65 9.40 -7.69
N GLY A 71 -3.67 8.15 -7.23
CA GLY A 71 -4.79 7.57 -6.49
C GLY A 71 -5.08 8.32 -5.19
N LEU A 72 -4.05 8.66 -4.42
CA LEU A 72 -4.17 9.46 -3.19
C LEU A 72 -4.73 10.86 -3.46
N ARG A 73 -4.40 11.47 -4.61
CA ARG A 73 -4.99 12.75 -5.02
C ARG A 73 -6.50 12.63 -5.25
N HIS A 74 -6.97 11.51 -5.82
CA HIS A 74 -8.42 11.25 -5.95
C HIS A 74 -9.09 11.01 -4.60
N LEU A 75 -8.47 10.24 -3.71
CA LEU A 75 -9.00 10.02 -2.36
C LEU A 75 -9.15 11.33 -1.57
N ARG A 76 -8.18 12.24 -1.66
CA ARG A 76 -8.26 13.57 -1.02
C ARG A 76 -9.42 14.41 -1.52
N ARG A 77 -9.87 14.21 -2.77
CA ARG A 77 -11.02 14.92 -3.34
C ARG A 77 -12.37 14.40 -2.84
N ALA A 78 -12.42 13.20 -2.26
CA ALA A 78 -13.63 12.64 -1.67
C ALA A 78 -14.07 13.36 -0.38
N GLY A 79 -13.21 14.20 0.20
CA GLY A 79 -13.46 14.92 1.45
C GLY A 79 -12.79 14.26 2.65
N PRO A 80 -13.19 14.64 3.88
CA PRO A 80 -12.58 14.13 5.10
C PRO A 80 -12.83 12.63 5.28
N LEU A 81 -11.75 11.86 5.36
CA LEU A 81 -11.75 10.44 5.71
C LEU A 81 -11.61 10.31 7.23
N GLY A 82 -12.72 10.13 7.96
CA GLY A 82 -12.74 9.76 9.38
C GLY A 82 -11.80 10.55 10.31
N GLY A 83 -11.45 9.96 11.45
CA GLY A 83 -10.58 10.58 12.45
C GLY A 83 -9.09 10.43 12.13
N ALA A 84 -8.70 9.26 11.63
CA ALA A 84 -7.30 8.95 11.31
C ALA A 84 -6.95 9.09 9.82
N GLY A 85 -7.94 9.18 8.93
CA GLY A 85 -7.72 9.09 7.49
C GLY A 85 -6.85 10.21 6.90
N ALA A 86 -6.87 11.43 7.47
CA ALA A 86 -5.96 12.50 7.05
C ALA A 86 -4.48 12.17 7.35
N PHE A 87 -4.20 11.58 8.51
CA PHE A 87 -2.85 11.11 8.86
C PHE A 87 -2.41 9.97 7.94
N LEU A 88 -3.28 8.99 7.73
CA LEU A 88 -3.00 7.83 6.87
C LEU A 88 -2.74 8.24 5.41
N LEU A 89 -3.56 9.15 4.85
CA LEU A 89 -3.35 9.71 3.52
C LEU A 89 -2.02 10.48 3.38
N ARG A 90 -1.59 11.16 4.45
CA ARG A 90 -0.29 11.83 4.48
C ARG A 90 0.83 10.81 4.55
N GLY A 91 0.71 9.78 5.38
CA GLY A 91 1.64 8.66 5.47
C GLY A 91 1.84 7.99 4.11
N CYS A 92 0.75 7.57 3.44
CA CYS A 92 0.82 6.98 2.10
C CYS A 92 1.51 7.92 1.09
N ALA A 93 1.18 9.22 1.12
CA ALA A 93 1.74 10.18 0.17
C ALA A 93 3.24 10.40 0.40
N LEU A 94 3.65 10.52 1.66
CA LEU A 94 5.07 10.65 2.02
C LEU A 94 5.85 9.40 1.63
N SER A 95 5.36 8.21 1.99
CA SER A 95 6.00 6.95 1.61
C SER A 95 6.11 6.81 0.10
N ALA A 96 5.05 7.08 -0.66
CA ALA A 96 5.09 7.01 -2.12
C ALA A 96 6.04 8.05 -2.76
N PHE A 97 6.11 9.26 -2.20
CA PHE A 97 7.06 10.29 -2.64
C PHE A 97 8.50 9.87 -2.39
N PHE A 98 8.81 9.37 -1.18
CA PHE A 98 10.15 8.88 -0.86
C PHE A 98 10.54 7.66 -1.69
N LEU A 99 9.60 6.76 -2.00
CA LEU A 99 9.87 5.66 -2.92
C LEU A 99 10.27 6.13 -4.32
N ALA A 100 9.58 7.14 -4.86
CA ALA A 100 9.95 7.71 -6.14
C ALA A 100 11.34 8.38 -6.09
N TYR A 101 11.64 9.10 -5.01
CA TYR A 101 12.95 9.76 -4.80
C TYR A 101 14.10 8.75 -4.62
N LEU A 102 13.89 7.71 -3.80
CA LEU A 102 14.91 6.73 -3.45
C LEU A 102 15.10 5.64 -4.51
N SER A 103 14.21 5.57 -5.51
CA SER A 103 14.25 4.51 -6.52
C SER A 103 15.61 4.34 -7.22
N PRO A 104 16.33 5.39 -7.68
CA PRO A 104 17.61 5.22 -8.36
C PRO A 104 18.65 4.45 -7.53
N PHE A 105 18.59 4.58 -6.20
CA PHE A 105 19.52 3.92 -5.27
C PHE A 105 19.35 2.40 -5.24
N VAL A 106 18.21 1.86 -5.70
CA VAL A 106 18.03 0.41 -5.86
C VAL A 106 19.03 -0.12 -6.88
N ASN A 107 19.15 0.52 -8.05
CA ASN A 107 20.11 0.09 -9.07
C ASN A 107 21.54 0.42 -8.65
N TRP A 108 21.79 1.63 -8.14
CA TRP A 108 23.14 2.04 -7.75
C TRP A 108 23.73 1.19 -6.62
N TRP A 109 22.92 0.73 -5.69
CA TRP A 109 23.38 -0.18 -4.64
C TRP A 109 23.69 -1.58 -5.19
N MET A 110 22.92 -2.08 -6.15
CA MET A 110 23.23 -3.36 -6.82
C MET A 110 24.54 -3.29 -7.61
N ASP A 111 24.83 -2.15 -8.24
CA ASP A 111 26.07 -1.95 -8.99
C ASP A 111 27.30 -1.68 -8.08
N ALA A 112 27.09 -1.07 -6.90
CA ALA A 112 28.15 -0.70 -5.96
C ALA A 112 27.71 -0.92 -4.48
N PRO A 113 27.62 -2.18 -4.01
CA PRO A 113 27.08 -2.51 -2.69
C PRO A 113 27.96 -2.04 -1.53
N ASP A 114 29.27 -1.89 -1.77
CA ASP A 114 30.25 -1.48 -0.77
C ASP A 114 30.12 0.00 -0.35
N VAL A 115 29.40 0.82 -1.11
CA VAL A 115 29.24 2.26 -0.84
C VAL A 115 28.16 2.46 0.24
N PRO A 116 28.50 2.90 1.47
CA PRO A 116 27.54 2.94 2.57
C PRO A 116 26.37 3.91 2.33
N TRP A 117 26.63 4.98 1.58
CA TRP A 117 25.60 5.95 1.20
C TRP A 117 24.49 5.32 0.36
N PHE A 118 24.82 4.44 -0.59
CA PHE A 118 23.83 3.75 -1.42
C PHE A 118 23.05 2.72 -0.60
N ALA A 119 23.74 1.97 0.26
CA ALA A 119 23.10 1.02 1.17
C ALA A 119 22.07 1.70 2.08
N GLY A 120 22.41 2.84 2.70
CA GLY A 120 21.49 3.58 3.56
C GLY A 120 20.21 4.04 2.83
N ASN A 121 20.35 4.55 1.60
CA ASN A 121 19.20 4.96 0.78
C ASN A 121 18.35 3.77 0.32
N PHE A 122 18.98 2.64 -0.01
CA PHE A 122 18.26 1.41 -0.35
C PHE A 122 17.50 0.82 0.85
N ILE A 123 18.09 0.83 2.05
CA ILE A 123 17.42 0.46 3.30
C ILE A 123 16.23 1.38 3.55
N GLY A 124 16.42 2.70 3.36
CA GLY A 124 15.33 3.68 3.43
C GLY A 124 14.21 3.38 2.44
N PHE A 125 14.55 2.98 1.21
CA PHE A 125 13.59 2.59 0.19
C PHE A 125 12.75 1.38 0.64
N LEU A 126 13.39 0.31 1.12
CA LEU A 126 12.69 -0.88 1.63
C LEU A 126 11.77 -0.53 2.80
N GLY A 127 12.25 0.27 3.75
CA GLY A 127 11.44 0.75 4.87
C GLY A 127 10.21 1.54 4.41
N MET A 128 10.37 2.45 3.44
CA MET A 128 9.24 3.22 2.90
C MET A 128 8.26 2.36 2.11
N ALA A 129 8.71 1.28 1.46
CA ALA A 129 7.83 0.33 0.78
C ALA A 129 6.94 -0.41 1.79
N MET A 130 7.53 -0.91 2.87
CA MET A 130 6.81 -1.58 3.95
C MET A 130 5.84 -0.63 4.66
N MET A 131 6.27 0.61 4.93
CA MET A 131 5.41 1.65 5.52
C MET A 131 4.24 2.02 4.60
N LEU A 132 4.46 2.08 3.28
CA LEU A 132 3.36 2.32 2.33
C LEU A 132 2.32 1.20 2.40
N LEU A 133 2.74 -0.06 2.39
CA LEU A 133 1.83 -1.20 2.52
C LEU A 133 1.05 -1.16 3.84
N LEU A 134 1.72 -0.83 4.93
CA LEU A 134 1.09 -0.67 6.24
C LEU A 134 0.03 0.45 6.21
N PHE A 135 0.38 1.65 5.74
CA PHE A 135 -0.55 2.76 5.69
C PHE A 135 -1.72 2.52 4.75
N VAL A 136 -1.52 1.84 3.62
CA VAL A 136 -2.63 1.47 2.72
C VAL A 136 -3.59 0.51 3.40
N ASN A 137 -3.10 -0.51 4.10
CA ASN A 137 -3.97 -1.43 4.84
C ASN A 137 -4.77 -0.71 5.94
N LEU A 138 -4.13 0.18 6.70
CA LEU A 138 -4.81 0.98 7.72
C LEU A 138 -5.82 1.96 7.10
N LEU A 139 -5.51 2.53 5.93
CA LEU A 139 -6.43 3.39 5.19
C LEU A 139 -7.67 2.60 4.72
N CYS A 140 -7.48 1.36 4.28
CA CYS A 140 -8.58 0.45 3.96
C CYS A 140 -9.42 0.12 5.19
N ALA A 141 -8.80 -0.08 6.35
CA ALA A 141 -9.52 -0.33 7.60
C ALA A 141 -10.39 0.89 8.00
N GLU A 142 -9.88 2.10 7.85
CA GLU A 142 -10.63 3.34 8.09
C GLU A 142 -11.83 3.46 7.12
N LEU A 143 -11.63 3.14 5.84
CA LEU A 143 -12.73 3.07 4.86
C LEU A 143 -13.78 2.03 5.24
N GLY A 144 -13.36 0.86 5.73
CA GLY A 144 -14.27 -0.15 6.27
C GLY A 144 -15.08 0.35 7.47
N GLY A 145 -14.45 1.14 8.34
CA GLY A 145 -15.14 1.83 9.44
C GLY A 145 -16.18 2.83 8.95
N MET A 146 -15.85 3.65 7.96
CA MET A 146 -16.77 4.63 7.36
C MET A 146 -17.96 3.97 6.67
N LEU A 147 -17.76 2.81 6.04
CA LEU A 147 -18.82 2.05 5.35
C LEU A 147 -19.61 1.12 6.27
N GLY A 148 -19.30 1.08 7.57
CA GLY A 148 -19.93 0.17 8.53
C GLY A 148 -19.61 -1.32 8.30
N ALA A 149 -18.60 -1.63 7.48
CA ALA A 149 -18.21 -2.99 7.10
C ALA A 149 -17.19 -3.57 8.11
N PHE A 150 -17.67 -4.01 9.28
CA PHE A 150 -16.82 -4.49 10.37
C PHE A 150 -15.90 -5.65 9.97
N GLY A 151 -16.42 -6.65 9.25
CA GLY A 151 -15.62 -7.79 8.79
C GLY A 151 -14.46 -7.38 7.90
N PHE A 152 -14.71 -6.44 6.97
CA PHE A 152 -13.66 -5.89 6.11
C PHE A 152 -12.62 -5.08 6.89
N ARG A 153 -13.07 -4.29 7.87
CA ARG A 153 -12.16 -3.54 8.74
C ARG A 153 -11.21 -4.46 9.50
N LEU A 154 -11.70 -5.57 10.05
CA LEU A 154 -10.86 -6.56 10.73
C LEU A 154 -9.85 -7.20 9.77
N GLU A 155 -10.29 -7.59 8.58
CA GLU A 155 -9.43 -8.16 7.54
C GLU A 155 -8.31 -7.18 7.13
N ALA A 156 -8.62 -5.90 6.97
CA ALA A 156 -7.62 -4.87 6.69
C ALA A 156 -6.61 -4.68 7.84
N HIS A 157 -7.06 -4.76 9.09
CA HIS A 157 -6.15 -4.75 10.25
C HIS A 157 -5.27 -6.00 10.33
N LEU A 158 -5.79 -7.18 9.99
CA LEU A 158 -5.00 -8.42 9.93
C LEU A 158 -3.96 -8.34 8.80
N SER A 159 -4.32 -7.77 7.65
CA SER A 159 -3.37 -7.49 6.57
C SER A 159 -2.27 -6.51 7.02
N ALA A 160 -2.64 -5.42 7.72
CA ALA A 160 -1.67 -4.50 8.32
C ALA A 160 -0.73 -5.21 9.32
N LEU A 161 -1.28 -6.07 10.18
CA LEU A 161 -0.51 -6.86 11.13
C LEU A 161 0.47 -7.81 10.42
N SER A 162 0.05 -8.40 9.28
CA SER A 162 0.94 -9.25 8.47
C SER A 162 2.15 -8.47 7.93
N VAL A 163 1.97 -7.20 7.54
CA VAL A 163 3.09 -6.33 7.13
C VAL A 163 4.03 -6.09 8.31
N VAL A 164 3.51 -5.86 9.51
CA VAL A 164 4.34 -5.67 10.71
C VAL A 164 5.13 -6.95 11.03
N ILE A 165 4.45 -8.08 11.16
CA ILE A 165 5.05 -9.34 11.62
C ILE A 165 5.99 -9.93 10.57
N LEU A 166 5.60 -9.93 9.29
CA LEU A 166 6.31 -10.66 8.25
C LEU A 166 7.27 -9.79 7.42
N LEU A 167 7.10 -8.45 7.43
CA LEU A 167 8.03 -7.54 6.72
C LEU A 167 8.86 -6.70 7.70
N LEU A 168 8.21 -5.85 8.51
CA LEU A 168 8.91 -4.88 9.34
C LEU A 168 9.75 -5.51 10.45
N THR A 169 9.24 -6.55 11.12
CA THR A 169 9.98 -7.23 12.20
C THR A 169 11.24 -7.94 11.67
N PRO A 170 11.19 -8.82 10.64
CA PRO A 170 12.38 -9.41 10.07
C PRO A 170 13.35 -8.36 9.53
N PHE A 171 12.84 -7.30 8.91
CA PHE A 171 13.67 -6.18 8.44
C PHE A 171 14.44 -5.51 9.58
N ALA A 172 13.76 -5.17 10.68
CA ALA A 172 14.39 -4.59 11.87
C ALA A 172 15.41 -5.54 12.50
N VAL A 173 15.11 -6.84 12.54
CA VAL A 173 16.02 -7.88 13.02
C VAL A 173 17.29 -7.93 12.17
N VAL A 174 17.17 -7.95 10.83
CA VAL A 174 18.32 -7.93 9.92
C VAL A 174 19.18 -6.69 10.13
N LEU A 175 18.57 -5.50 10.26
CA LEU A 175 19.32 -4.28 10.55
C LEU A 175 20.04 -4.34 11.90
N GLY A 176 19.39 -4.88 12.94
CA GLY A 176 19.99 -5.06 14.26
C GLY A 176 21.17 -6.03 14.24
N PHE A 177 21.03 -7.17 13.57
CA PHE A 177 22.12 -8.14 13.42
C PHE A 177 23.27 -7.59 12.58
N SER A 178 22.99 -6.88 11.49
CA SER A 178 24.02 -6.26 10.65
C SER A 178 24.82 -5.22 11.43
N LEU A 179 24.15 -4.43 12.28
CA LEU A 179 24.82 -3.46 13.16
C LEU A 179 25.67 -4.15 14.23
N ALA A 180 25.15 -5.19 14.89
CA ALA A 180 25.89 -5.94 15.88
C ALA A 180 27.13 -6.64 15.27
N ALA A 181 26.99 -7.22 14.08
CA ALA A 181 28.08 -7.84 13.34
C ALA A 181 29.17 -6.82 12.98
N ALA A 182 28.79 -5.65 12.45
CA ALA A 182 29.73 -4.59 12.10
C ALA A 182 30.57 -4.13 13.30
N VAL A 183 29.95 -4.01 14.48
CA VAL A 183 30.64 -3.65 15.73
C VAL A 183 31.58 -4.76 16.19
N ASN A 184 31.15 -6.02 16.12
CA ASN A 184 31.93 -7.16 16.63
C ASN A 184 33.12 -7.55 15.72
N PHE A 185 32.96 -7.42 14.41
CA PHE A 185 33.98 -7.82 13.43
C PHE A 185 34.82 -6.65 12.90
N GLY A 186 34.48 -5.41 13.27
CA GLY A 186 35.17 -4.21 12.77
C GLY A 186 34.95 -3.95 11.26
N SER A 187 33.93 -4.58 10.68
CA SER A 187 33.53 -4.43 9.28
C SER A 187 32.57 -3.24 9.10
N THR A 188 32.26 -2.90 7.85
CA THR A 188 31.28 -1.84 7.58
C THR A 188 29.85 -2.40 7.63
N PHE A 189 28.92 -1.61 8.16
CA PHE A 189 27.50 -1.99 8.23
C PHE A 189 26.91 -2.37 6.86
N SER A 190 27.31 -1.68 5.78
CA SER A 190 26.85 -1.95 4.41
C SER A 190 27.26 -3.33 3.92
N GLN A 191 28.46 -3.78 4.25
CA GLN A 191 28.96 -5.12 3.90
C GLN A 191 28.18 -6.22 4.64
N GLU A 192 28.02 -6.06 5.96
CA GLU A 192 27.24 -7.01 6.76
C GLU A 192 25.78 -7.09 6.32
N PHE A 193 25.17 -5.94 6.00
CA PHE A 193 23.81 -5.89 5.47
C PHE A 193 23.70 -6.60 4.11
N TYR A 194 24.64 -6.37 3.20
CA TYR A 194 24.68 -7.04 1.90
C TYR A 194 24.81 -8.56 2.05
N GLU A 195 25.74 -9.02 2.89
CA GLU A 195 25.94 -10.45 3.20
C GLU A 195 24.67 -11.10 3.78
N MET A 196 23.96 -10.40 4.66
CA MET A 196 22.69 -10.89 5.19
C MET A 196 21.62 -11.03 4.11
N VAL A 197 21.52 -10.05 3.20
CA VAL A 197 20.53 -10.04 2.12
C VAL A 197 20.77 -11.16 1.10
N ILE A 198 22.02 -11.38 0.66
CA ILE A 198 22.33 -12.42 -0.34
C ILE A 198 22.19 -13.84 0.21
N ARG A 199 22.28 -14.01 1.53
CA ARG A 199 22.13 -15.30 2.22
C ARG A 199 20.67 -15.63 2.57
N VAL A 200 19.73 -14.73 2.29
CA VAL A 200 18.30 -15.00 2.52
C VAL A 200 17.87 -16.20 1.67
N PRO A 201 17.35 -17.28 2.29
CA PRO A 201 16.87 -18.44 1.57
C PRO A 201 15.73 -18.05 0.63
N TYR A 202 15.67 -18.64 -0.58
CA TYR A 202 14.62 -18.29 -1.54
C TYR A 202 13.20 -18.55 -1.00
N GLN A 203 13.06 -19.49 -0.05
CA GLN A 203 11.80 -19.81 0.61
C GLN A 203 11.24 -18.61 1.39
N CYS A 204 12.11 -17.73 1.91
CA CYS A 204 11.70 -16.52 2.60
C CYS A 204 11.03 -15.51 1.66
N TYR A 205 11.26 -15.57 0.33
CA TYR A 205 10.54 -14.71 -0.61
C TYR A 205 9.03 -14.98 -0.63
N PHE A 206 8.58 -16.22 -0.38
CA PHE A 206 7.15 -16.51 -0.26
C PHE A 206 6.51 -15.80 0.94
N LEU A 207 7.26 -15.67 2.05
CA LEU A 207 6.80 -14.93 3.23
C LEU A 207 6.67 -13.43 2.95
N PHE A 208 7.50 -12.87 2.05
CA PHE A 208 7.40 -11.47 1.64
C PHE A 208 6.25 -11.20 0.66
N ILE A 209 5.95 -12.16 -0.22
CA ILE A 209 4.84 -12.02 -1.19
C ILE A 209 3.47 -12.02 -0.48
N GLY A 210 3.32 -12.78 0.61
CA GLY A 210 2.05 -12.91 1.35
C GLY A 210 1.43 -11.56 1.76
N PRO A 211 2.11 -10.73 2.58
CA PRO A 211 1.62 -9.42 2.98
C PRO A 211 1.34 -8.48 1.79
N CYS A 212 2.13 -8.58 0.72
CA CYS A 212 1.94 -7.80 -0.50
C CYS A 212 0.62 -8.20 -1.20
N ALA A 213 0.36 -9.50 -1.33
CA ALA A 213 -0.87 -10.03 -1.92
C ALA A 213 -2.10 -9.67 -1.08
N LEU A 214 -2.00 -9.76 0.26
CA LEU A 214 -3.07 -9.34 1.16
C LEU A 214 -3.37 -7.85 1.04
N ALA A 215 -2.34 -6.99 0.95
CA ALA A 215 -2.54 -5.55 0.74
C ALA A 215 -3.25 -5.25 -0.59
N LEU A 216 -2.91 -5.95 -1.66
CA LEU A 216 -3.58 -5.83 -2.95
C LEU A 216 -5.04 -6.29 -2.89
N MET A 217 -5.29 -7.43 -2.25
CA MET A 217 -6.63 -7.99 -2.06
C MET A 217 -7.52 -7.02 -1.29
N VAL A 218 -7.04 -6.49 -0.16
CA VAL A 218 -7.76 -5.53 0.68
C VAL A 218 -8.01 -4.22 -0.07
N ALA A 219 -7.03 -3.72 -0.84
CA ALA A 219 -7.20 -2.51 -1.66
C ALA A 219 -8.26 -2.71 -2.76
N TRP A 220 -8.28 -3.87 -3.42
CA TRP A 220 -9.30 -4.22 -4.41
C TRP A 220 -10.70 -4.30 -3.78
N LYS A 221 -10.82 -5.00 -2.65
CA LYS A 221 -12.09 -5.15 -1.92
C LYS A 221 -12.62 -3.80 -1.41
N ALA A 222 -11.74 -2.91 -0.94
CA ALA A 222 -12.14 -1.54 -0.59
C ALA A 222 -12.75 -0.79 -1.79
N ARG A 223 -12.16 -0.93 -2.97
CA ARG A 223 -12.68 -0.33 -4.21
C ARG A 223 -14.08 -0.84 -4.54
N GLU A 224 -14.33 -2.14 -4.40
CA GLU A 224 -15.63 -2.76 -4.66
C GLU A 224 -16.70 -2.27 -3.67
N LEU A 225 -16.36 -2.20 -2.37
CA LEU A 225 -17.27 -1.67 -1.35
C LEU A 225 -17.65 -0.20 -1.62
N CYS A 226 -16.68 0.62 -2.04
CA CYS A 226 -16.96 2.01 -2.43
C CYS A 226 -17.86 2.09 -3.67
N GLU A 227 -17.70 1.17 -4.64
CA GLU A 227 -18.56 1.13 -5.83
C GLU A 227 -20.00 0.70 -5.48
N LEU A 228 -20.17 -0.28 -4.59
CA LEU A 228 -21.48 -0.69 -4.10
C LEU A 228 -22.18 0.46 -3.36
N ALA A 229 -21.45 1.18 -2.51
CA ALA A 229 -21.96 2.37 -1.83
C ALA A 229 -22.39 3.46 -2.82
N PHE A 230 -21.62 3.67 -3.90
CA PHE A 230 -21.99 4.60 -4.97
C PHE A 230 -23.29 4.20 -5.68
N LYS A 231 -23.44 2.92 -6.04
CA LYS A 231 -24.65 2.40 -6.70
C LYS A 231 -25.87 2.54 -5.82
N ALA A 232 -25.75 2.21 -4.53
CA ALA A 232 -26.82 2.35 -3.55
C ALA A 232 -27.24 3.82 -3.36
N GLY A 233 -26.28 4.73 -3.19
CA GLY A 233 -26.56 6.16 -3.06
C GLY A 233 -27.19 6.78 -4.32
N SER A 234 -26.78 6.34 -5.51
CA SER A 234 -27.34 6.81 -6.78
C SER A 234 -28.77 6.32 -6.99
N ALA A 235 -29.07 5.08 -6.61
CA ALA A 235 -30.43 4.54 -6.67
C ALA A 235 -31.38 5.28 -5.72
N ALA A 236 -30.93 5.56 -4.48
CA ALA A 236 -31.70 6.31 -3.49
C ALA A 236 -31.95 7.77 -3.90
N ALA A 237 -31.00 8.41 -4.60
CA ALA A 237 -31.21 9.74 -5.16
C ALA A 237 -32.27 9.74 -6.26
N LYS A 238 -32.28 8.72 -7.14
CA LYS A 238 -33.26 8.58 -8.22
C LYS A 238 -34.68 8.33 -7.71
N THR A 239 -34.84 7.64 -6.57
CA THR A 239 -36.17 7.42 -5.96
C THR A 239 -36.69 8.61 -5.16
N ARG A 240 -35.81 9.49 -4.65
CA ARG A 240 -36.19 10.73 -3.94
C ARG A 240 -36.65 11.86 -4.87
N ASP A 241 -36.40 11.77 -6.18
CA ASP A 241 -36.74 12.81 -7.15
C ASP A 241 -37.84 12.36 -8.13
N PRO A 242 -39.13 12.31 -7.72
CA PRO A 242 -40.23 11.88 -8.58
C PRO A 242 -40.58 12.88 -9.69
N ALA A 243 -39.94 14.06 -9.75
CA ALA A 243 -40.29 15.14 -10.68
C ALA A 243 -39.81 14.93 -12.13
N THR A 244 -39.08 13.84 -12.44
CA THR A 244 -38.60 13.54 -13.81
C THR A 244 -39.13 12.22 -14.39
N GLY A 245 -40.18 11.65 -13.79
CA GLY A 245 -40.91 10.50 -14.32
C GLY A 245 -42.31 10.89 -14.81
N GLY A 246 -42.37 11.58 -15.96
CA GLY A 246 -43.59 11.80 -16.76
C GLY A 246 -43.32 11.42 -18.20
#